data_AF-A0A812TXP0-F1
#
_entry.id   AF-A0A812TXP0-F1
#
_cell.length_a   1.000
_cell.length_b   1.000
_cell.length_c   1.000
_cell.angle_alpha   90.00
_cell.angle_beta   90.00
_cell.angle_gamma   90.00
#
_symmetry.space_group_name_H-M   'P 1'
#
loop_
_entity.id
_entity.type
_entity.pdbx_description
1 polymer ?
#
loop_
_entity_poly.entity_id
_entity_poly.type
_entity_poly.pdbx_seq_one_letter_code
_entity_poly.pdbx_strand_id
1 'polypeptide(L)'
;MRFTGWERVFPNLSWQAFHSWKALGWYRLANALARTPCCLRASSLGQPSWKSIRLPVSVVLICELVVCRPLYPPGLRFMAFILLVMVWASLRADDMQNVNPASVKLSQVGLRFILRKTKTSGPGRKVGELHGFISRVVGLSGFDWLGEGFKLLTSERFSWARDFLCPCFTNESDEPKREYMDAEGLALQLRRLLKELPTPVRQMGTWKVKRELLLPGDVANFWTGHSPRHFVVSIAAAIGISKDRRDYLGRWACAQHGSQDYVLTSRQVVQAIQTTVCKTLLLGGDGGGYIEEELLCTLRSFADDLGLNGEEIVGANTVMQWDGHKQTWLLGGQYPAFAVNPERVPIAEGELEAKLPGEYEAFEAEPDEDEAPYFLTVSRRGFRRLHLSKRCAVRRERCLETIPVFHLGEGIADAMCKLCKPRVEIGEESSTSGSEDTVEGEQEALEPEPFGGGLGLGPLAGGLGHDQDL
;
A
#
# COMPACT_ATOMS: atom_id res chain seq x y z
N MET A 1 -36.85 36.32 17.71
CA MET A 1 -36.75 37.02 19.02
C MET A 1 -35.56 37.97 18.99
N ARG A 2 -35.80 39.29 19.05
CA ARG A 2 -34.74 40.32 19.10
C ARG A 2 -34.34 40.54 20.56
N PHE A 3 -33.08 40.24 20.91
CA PHE A 3 -32.52 40.63 22.20
C PHE A 3 -32.05 42.08 22.15
N THR A 4 -32.75 42.99 22.82
CA THR A 4 -32.39 44.40 22.99
C THR A 4 -31.79 44.61 24.38
N GLY A 5 -30.54 45.09 24.46
CA GLY A 5 -29.88 45.39 25.75
C GLY A 5 -28.41 45.81 25.72
N TRP A 6 -27.75 45.84 24.56
CA TRP A 6 -26.29 46.10 24.48
C TRP A 6 -25.88 47.59 24.42
N GLU A 7 -26.81 48.50 24.11
CA GLU A 7 -26.52 49.93 23.92
C GLU A 7 -26.17 50.69 25.23
N ARG A 8 -26.39 50.09 26.41
CA ARG A 8 -26.04 50.72 27.70
C ARG A 8 -24.61 50.51 28.15
N VAL A 9 -23.85 49.60 27.53
CA VAL A 9 -22.50 49.23 28.01
C VAL A 9 -21.39 49.85 27.17
N PHE A 10 -21.63 50.12 25.88
CA PHE A 10 -20.60 50.66 24.97
C PHE A 10 -21.18 51.66 23.95
N PRO A 11 -21.29 52.95 24.29
CA PRO A 11 -22.02 53.94 23.48
C PRO A 11 -21.33 54.34 22.16
N ASN A 12 -20.11 53.85 21.87
CA ASN A 12 -19.31 54.30 20.71
C ASN A 12 -18.91 53.17 19.73
N LEU A 13 -19.52 51.98 19.80
CA LEU A 13 -19.20 50.88 18.88
C LEU A 13 -20.29 50.72 17.81
N SER A 14 -19.91 50.91 16.54
CA SER A 14 -20.80 50.68 15.41
C SER A 14 -21.13 49.19 15.25
N TRP A 15 -22.32 48.90 14.72
CA TRP A 15 -22.84 47.54 14.54
C TRP A 15 -21.92 46.65 13.66
N GLN A 16 -21.15 47.25 12.75
CA GLN A 16 -20.12 46.58 11.94
C GLN A 16 -18.88 46.18 12.74
N ALA A 17 -18.49 46.96 13.76
CA ALA A 17 -17.38 46.63 14.64
C ALA A 17 -17.72 45.43 15.56
N PHE A 18 -18.99 45.25 15.94
CA PHE A 18 -19.44 44.13 16.78
C PHE A 18 -19.37 42.77 16.07
N HIS A 19 -19.66 42.72 14.76
CA HIS A 19 -19.50 41.50 13.96
C HIS A 19 -18.02 41.15 13.72
N SER A 20 -17.18 42.16 13.49
CA SER A 20 -15.73 41.97 13.38
C SER A 20 -15.11 41.49 14.70
N TRP A 21 -15.59 42.00 15.85
CA TRP A 21 -15.16 41.52 17.18
C TRP A 21 -15.60 40.09 17.50
N LYS A 22 -16.79 39.65 17.06
CA LYS A 22 -17.18 38.23 17.19
C LYS A 22 -16.31 37.32 16.32
N ALA A 23 -15.97 37.73 15.09
CA ALA A 23 -15.08 36.96 14.22
C ALA A 23 -13.64 36.89 14.77
N LEU A 24 -13.07 38.02 15.22
CA LEU A 24 -11.74 38.08 15.84
C LEU A 24 -11.69 37.41 17.23
N GLY A 25 -12.77 37.52 18.01
CA GLY A 25 -12.91 36.88 19.32
C GLY A 25 -12.97 35.36 19.21
N TRP A 26 -13.70 34.83 18.22
CA TRP A 26 -13.67 33.42 17.87
C TRP A 26 -12.34 32.99 17.28
N TYR A 27 -11.65 33.83 16.50
CA TYR A 27 -10.32 33.52 15.97
C TYR A 27 -9.24 33.46 17.06
N ARG A 28 -9.34 34.31 18.09
CA ARG A 28 -8.47 34.29 19.27
C ARG A 28 -8.82 33.13 20.20
N LEU A 29 -10.10 32.78 20.36
CA LEU A 29 -10.52 31.58 21.08
C LEU A 29 -10.16 30.29 20.33
N ALA A 30 -10.26 30.24 19.00
CA ALA A 30 -9.85 29.11 18.19
C ALA A 30 -8.32 28.94 18.20
N ASN A 31 -7.55 30.03 18.14
CA ASN A 31 -6.09 29.97 18.32
C ASN A 31 -5.68 29.67 19.78
N ALA A 32 -6.45 30.10 20.78
CA ALA A 32 -6.20 29.75 22.18
C ALA A 32 -6.61 28.30 22.49
N LEU A 33 -7.67 27.79 21.85
CA LEU A 33 -8.11 26.40 21.91
C LEU A 33 -7.17 25.47 21.11
N ALA A 34 -6.60 25.95 19.99
CA ALA A 34 -5.53 25.27 19.26
C ALA A 34 -4.16 25.30 19.97
N ARG A 35 -4.00 26.15 21.00
CA ARG A 35 -2.83 26.20 21.90
C ARG A 35 -3.11 25.56 23.26
N THR A 36 -4.27 24.92 23.44
CA THR A 36 -4.51 24.12 24.64
C THR A 36 -3.76 22.80 24.46
N PRO A 37 -2.96 22.33 25.43
CA PRO A 37 -2.29 21.05 25.27
C PRO A 37 -3.37 19.98 25.21
N CYS A 38 -3.61 19.40 24.03
CA CYS A 38 -4.34 18.14 23.88
C CYS A 38 -3.43 16.98 24.34
N CYS A 39 -2.84 17.12 25.52
CA CYS A 39 -2.04 16.11 26.16
C CYS A 39 -2.98 15.30 27.07
N LEU A 40 -3.90 14.54 26.46
CA LEU A 40 -4.36 13.33 27.13
C LEU A 40 -3.13 12.43 27.22
N ARG A 41 -2.46 12.44 28.38
CA ARG A 41 -1.48 11.41 28.73
C ARG A 41 -2.19 10.07 28.56
N ALA A 42 -1.83 9.33 27.53
CA ALA A 42 -2.19 7.93 27.38
C ALA A 42 -1.42 7.16 28.46
N SER A 43 -1.99 7.13 29.66
CA SER A 43 -1.54 6.30 30.77
C SER A 43 -1.71 4.83 30.39
N SER A 44 -0.60 4.13 30.16
CA SER A 44 -0.40 2.68 30.37
C SER A 44 -1.58 1.74 30.08
N LEU A 45 -2.25 1.89 28.93
CA LEU A 45 -3.13 0.87 28.37
C LEU A 45 -2.38 0.23 27.21
N GLY A 46 -2.37 -1.10 27.18
CA GLY A 46 -1.50 -1.94 26.34
C GLY A 46 -1.23 -1.38 24.94
N GLN A 47 0.02 -1.53 24.50
CA GLN A 47 0.51 -1.04 23.20
C GLN A 47 -0.55 -1.27 22.12
N PRO A 48 -1.15 -0.21 21.55
CA PRO A 48 -2.04 -0.36 20.41
C PRO A 48 -1.24 -1.10 19.35
N SER A 49 -1.80 -2.19 18.79
CA SER A 49 -1.20 -2.84 17.62
C SER A 49 -0.90 -1.73 16.61
N TRP A 50 0.38 -1.48 16.31
CA TRP A 50 0.80 -0.33 15.52
C TRP A 50 0.17 -0.42 14.12
N LYS A 51 -1.00 0.21 13.95
CA LYS A 51 -1.57 0.44 12.63
C LYS A 51 -0.63 1.42 11.94
N SER A 52 -0.13 1.06 10.76
CA SER A 52 0.83 1.87 10.03
C SER A 52 0.27 3.28 9.82
N ILE A 53 1.03 4.27 10.29
CA ILE A 53 0.64 5.69 10.28
C ILE A 53 0.88 6.24 8.87
N ARG A 54 -0.03 7.07 8.36
CA ARG A 54 0.12 7.72 7.04
C ARG A 54 1.23 8.79 7.05
N LEU A 55 1.82 9.05 5.89
CA LEU A 55 2.73 10.18 5.72
C LEU A 55 1.97 11.53 5.78
N PRO A 56 2.57 12.61 6.27
CA PRO A 56 2.00 13.95 6.21
C PRO A 56 2.10 14.53 4.80
N VAL A 57 1.27 15.54 4.48
CA VAL A 57 1.28 16.21 3.16
C VAL A 57 2.64 16.85 2.87
N SER A 58 3.33 17.35 3.91
CA SER A 58 4.69 17.91 3.83
C SER A 58 5.70 16.94 3.20
N VAL A 59 5.63 15.64 3.52
CA VAL A 59 6.53 14.62 2.98
C VAL A 59 6.28 14.38 1.49
N VAL A 60 5.01 14.31 1.07
CA VAL A 60 4.67 14.17 -0.36
C VAL A 60 5.14 15.39 -1.13
N LEU A 61 4.87 16.58 -0.62
CA LEU A 61 5.26 17.85 -1.20
C LEU A 61 6.79 17.97 -1.39
N ILE A 62 7.58 17.66 -0.36
CA ILE A 62 9.03 17.75 -0.45
C ILE A 62 9.61 16.68 -1.38
N CYS A 63 9.05 15.47 -1.41
CA CYS A 63 9.51 14.45 -2.35
C CYS A 63 9.34 14.90 -3.80
N GLU A 64 8.24 15.57 -4.15
CA GLU A 64 8.07 16.13 -5.50
C GLU A 64 9.16 17.17 -5.83
N LEU A 65 9.46 18.05 -4.88
CA LEU A 65 10.54 19.04 -5.02
C LEU A 65 11.92 18.38 -5.17
N VAL A 66 12.21 17.33 -4.40
CA VAL A 66 13.48 16.59 -4.45
C VAL A 66 13.64 15.91 -5.81
N VAL A 67 12.62 15.19 -6.29
CA VAL A 67 12.66 14.53 -7.61
C VAL A 67 13.01 15.52 -8.72
N CYS A 68 12.40 16.71 -8.70
CA CYS A 68 12.54 17.71 -9.75
C CYS A 68 13.82 18.56 -9.65
N ARG A 69 14.61 18.42 -8.59
CA ARG A 69 15.81 19.24 -8.36
C ARG A 69 17.08 18.44 -8.66
N PRO A 70 17.82 18.76 -9.73
CA PRO A 70 19.03 18.03 -10.12
C PRO A 70 20.20 18.21 -9.15
N LEU A 71 20.08 19.10 -8.16
CA LEU A 71 21.08 19.30 -7.11
C LEU A 71 21.15 18.11 -6.12
N TYR A 72 20.08 17.32 -5.99
CA TYR A 72 20.09 16.15 -5.12
C TYR A 72 20.72 14.93 -5.81
N PRO A 73 21.36 14.03 -5.04
CA PRO A 73 21.92 12.78 -5.56
C PRO A 73 20.88 11.96 -6.34
N PRO A 74 21.27 11.29 -7.45
CA PRO A 74 20.33 10.54 -8.26
C PRO A 74 19.60 9.41 -7.53
N GLY A 75 20.24 8.72 -6.57
CA GLY A 75 19.58 7.69 -5.77
C GLY A 75 18.50 8.27 -4.84
N LEU A 76 18.76 9.39 -4.17
CA LEU A 76 17.80 10.10 -3.33
C LEU A 76 16.60 10.57 -4.15
N ARG A 77 16.84 11.14 -5.34
CA ARG A 77 15.78 11.53 -6.28
C ARG A 77 14.97 10.33 -6.76
N PHE A 78 15.64 9.22 -7.07
CA PHE A 78 14.97 7.98 -7.45
C PHE A 78 14.10 7.46 -6.31
N MET A 79 14.61 7.39 -5.08
CA MET A 79 13.84 6.94 -3.92
C MET A 79 12.66 7.85 -3.59
N ALA A 80 12.81 9.17 -3.75
CA ALA A 80 11.70 10.11 -3.64
C ALA A 80 10.61 9.83 -4.70
N PHE A 81 11.01 9.52 -5.93
CA PHE A 81 10.08 9.10 -6.99
C PHE A 81 9.38 7.78 -6.65
N ILE A 82 10.11 6.79 -6.15
CA ILE A 82 9.54 5.50 -5.70
C ILE A 82 8.53 5.70 -4.56
N LEU A 83 8.85 6.54 -3.57
CA LEU A 83 7.92 6.88 -2.48
C LEU A 83 6.63 7.49 -3.04
N LEU A 84 6.73 8.45 -3.96
CA LEU A 84 5.57 9.08 -4.60
C LEU A 84 4.74 8.10 -5.41
N VAL A 85 5.37 7.17 -6.14
CA VAL A 85 4.66 6.09 -6.84
C VAL A 85 3.91 5.20 -5.84
N MET A 86 4.53 4.84 -4.72
CA MET A 86 3.88 4.06 -3.67
C MET A 86 2.72 4.80 -3.00
N VAL A 87 2.86 6.12 -2.79
CA VAL A 87 1.80 6.99 -2.26
C VAL A 87 0.62 7.03 -3.22
N TRP A 88 0.84 7.49 -4.46
CA TRP A 88 -0.26 7.76 -5.39
C TRP A 88 -0.92 6.48 -5.91
N ALA A 89 -0.17 5.39 -6.09
CA ALA A 89 -0.73 4.09 -6.46
C ALA A 89 -1.09 3.19 -5.27
N SER A 90 -0.98 3.67 -4.03
CA SER A 90 -1.31 2.92 -2.80
C SER A 90 -0.65 1.51 -2.76
N LEU A 91 0.66 1.45 -3.03
CA LEU A 91 1.43 0.20 -3.12
C LEU A 91 2.04 -0.20 -1.78
N ARG A 92 2.18 -1.50 -1.52
CA ARG A 92 3.10 -2.02 -0.50
C ARG A 92 4.54 -1.99 -1.02
N ALA A 93 5.51 -2.05 -0.10
CA ALA A 93 6.91 -2.24 -0.47
C ALA A 93 7.12 -3.52 -1.32
N ASP A 94 6.47 -4.63 -0.95
CA ASP A 94 6.51 -5.87 -1.73
C ASP A 94 5.85 -5.71 -3.12
N ASP A 95 4.70 -5.04 -3.21
CA ASP A 95 4.04 -4.76 -4.50
C ASP A 95 4.98 -3.96 -5.42
N MET A 96 5.72 -3.00 -4.86
CA MET A 96 6.64 -2.13 -5.61
C MET A 96 7.80 -2.90 -6.25
N GLN A 97 8.34 -3.90 -5.55
CA GLN A 97 9.44 -4.71 -6.09
C GLN A 97 8.99 -5.67 -7.20
N ASN A 98 7.71 -6.01 -7.25
CA ASN A 98 7.12 -6.87 -8.27
C ASN A 98 6.64 -6.08 -9.52
N VAL A 99 6.87 -4.76 -9.57
CA VAL A 99 6.60 -3.96 -10.76
C VAL A 99 7.64 -4.30 -11.84
N ASN A 100 7.16 -4.67 -13.02
CA ASN A 100 8.02 -4.91 -14.19
C ASN A 100 8.53 -3.57 -14.76
N PRO A 101 9.83 -3.26 -14.74
CA PRO A 101 10.36 -1.99 -15.24
C PRO A 101 10.00 -1.73 -16.71
N ALA A 102 10.02 -2.76 -17.55
CA ALA A 102 9.70 -2.64 -18.98
C ALA A 102 8.21 -2.33 -19.24
N SER A 103 7.34 -2.56 -18.25
CA SER A 103 5.92 -2.25 -18.35
C SER A 103 5.58 -0.80 -17.98
N VAL A 104 6.50 -0.08 -17.35
CA VAL A 104 6.29 1.29 -16.88
C VAL A 104 6.22 2.22 -18.09
N LYS A 105 5.07 2.84 -18.30
CA LYS A 105 4.83 3.76 -19.42
C LYS A 105 4.17 5.04 -18.92
N LEU A 106 4.76 6.18 -19.25
CA LEU A 106 4.19 7.50 -19.03
C LEU A 106 3.49 7.99 -20.31
N SER A 107 2.26 8.47 -20.17
CA SER A 107 1.44 9.04 -21.24
C SER A 107 0.85 10.38 -20.79
N GLN A 108 0.19 11.09 -21.70
CA GLN A 108 -0.55 12.33 -21.36
C GLN A 108 -1.72 12.10 -20.39
N VAL A 109 -2.20 10.86 -20.26
CA VAL A 109 -3.25 10.48 -19.29
C VAL A 109 -2.64 10.11 -17.93
N GLY A 110 -1.38 9.70 -17.90
CA GLY A 110 -0.68 9.35 -16.66
C GLY A 110 0.27 8.17 -16.81
N LEU A 111 0.80 7.71 -15.68
CA LEU A 111 1.68 6.56 -15.56
C LEU A 111 0.85 5.28 -15.46
N ARG A 112 1.27 4.24 -16.19
CA ARG A 112 0.78 2.88 -16.03
C ARG A 112 1.93 1.90 -15.88
N PHE A 113 1.72 0.83 -15.14
CA PHE A 113 2.69 -0.26 -14.97
C PHE A 113 1.98 -1.57 -14.61
N ILE A 114 2.68 -2.69 -14.76
CA ILE A 114 2.18 -4.04 -14.48
C ILE A 114 2.94 -4.60 -13.28
N LEU A 115 2.19 -5.13 -12.32
CA LEU A 115 2.69 -5.94 -11.22
C LEU A 115 2.60 -7.40 -11.64
N ARG A 116 3.75 -8.08 -11.74
CA ARG A 116 3.81 -9.50 -12.15
C ARG A 116 3.30 -10.45 -11.07
N LYS A 117 3.32 -10.01 -9.82
CA LYS A 117 2.89 -10.81 -8.66
C LYS A 117 2.40 -9.88 -7.56
N THR A 118 1.30 -10.26 -6.94
CA THR A 118 0.85 -9.68 -5.67
C THR A 118 0.29 -10.79 -4.79
N LYS A 119 -0.14 -10.46 -3.57
CA LYS A 119 -0.83 -11.42 -2.69
C LYS A 119 -2.02 -12.11 -3.38
N THR A 120 -2.65 -11.46 -4.36
CA THR A 120 -3.89 -11.90 -5.02
C THR A 120 -3.74 -12.17 -6.52
N SER A 121 -2.53 -12.03 -7.09
CA SER A 121 -2.24 -12.24 -8.52
C SER A 121 -0.93 -13.00 -8.72
N GLY A 122 -0.82 -13.73 -9.82
CA GLY A 122 0.36 -14.53 -10.17
C GLY A 122 0.01 -15.94 -10.68
N PRO A 123 1.02 -16.75 -11.04
CA PRO A 123 0.80 -18.07 -11.63
C PRO A 123 -0.12 -18.96 -10.77
N GLY A 124 -1.27 -19.38 -11.32
CA GLY A 124 -2.27 -20.18 -10.60
C GLY A 124 -3.21 -19.40 -9.68
N ARG A 125 -3.28 -18.07 -9.77
CA ARG A 125 -4.34 -17.23 -9.17
C ARG A 125 -5.30 -16.74 -10.26
N LYS A 126 -6.55 -16.42 -9.87
CA LYS A 126 -7.63 -15.92 -10.76
C LYS A 126 -7.26 -14.67 -11.57
N VAL A 127 -6.21 -13.95 -11.17
CA VAL A 127 -5.77 -12.71 -11.82
C VAL A 127 -4.33 -12.88 -12.33
N GLY A 128 -4.18 -12.89 -13.66
CA GLY A 128 -2.90 -13.06 -14.34
C GLY A 128 -1.97 -11.85 -14.21
N GLU A 129 -2.47 -10.63 -14.50
CA GLU A 129 -1.68 -9.39 -14.40
C GLU A 129 -2.48 -8.29 -13.71
N LEU A 130 -1.81 -7.53 -12.84
CA LEU A 130 -2.39 -6.38 -12.15
C LEU A 130 -1.79 -5.08 -12.67
N HIS A 131 -2.64 -4.12 -13.00
CA HIS A 131 -2.20 -2.79 -13.40
C HIS A 131 -2.18 -1.79 -12.24
N GLY A 132 -1.16 -0.94 -12.22
CA GLY A 132 -1.10 0.26 -11.40
C GLY A 132 -1.24 1.51 -12.27
N PHE A 133 -1.95 2.51 -11.75
CA PHE A 133 -2.23 3.77 -12.45
C PHE A 133 -1.93 4.97 -11.57
N ILE A 134 -1.34 6.02 -12.15
CA ILE A 134 -1.19 7.34 -11.54
C ILE A 134 -1.61 8.38 -12.57
N SER A 135 -2.53 9.27 -12.21
CA SER A 135 -2.99 10.35 -13.08
C SER A 135 -1.85 11.29 -13.49
N ARG A 136 -1.91 11.87 -14.70
CA ARG A 136 -0.92 12.86 -15.17
C ARG A 136 -0.98 14.16 -14.39
N VAL A 137 -2.16 14.49 -13.88
CA VAL A 137 -2.51 15.81 -13.33
C VAL A 137 -2.37 15.91 -11.81
N VAL A 138 -1.83 14.87 -11.17
CA VAL A 138 -1.59 14.88 -9.72
C VAL A 138 -0.19 15.42 -9.41
N GLY A 139 -0.15 16.42 -8.54
CA GLY A 139 1.07 17.02 -8.03
C GLY A 139 0.72 18.19 -7.13
N LEU A 140 1.46 18.37 -6.05
CA LEU A 140 1.20 19.37 -5.01
C LEU A 140 2.15 20.56 -5.09
N SER A 141 3.38 20.33 -5.56
CA SER A 141 4.49 21.28 -5.53
C SER A 141 4.46 22.32 -6.65
N GLY A 142 3.72 22.05 -7.72
CA GLY A 142 3.78 22.81 -8.98
C GLY A 142 4.90 22.38 -9.93
N PHE A 143 5.58 21.26 -9.65
CA PHE A 143 6.59 20.68 -10.53
C PHE A 143 6.17 19.31 -11.05
N ASP A 144 6.65 18.98 -12.25
CA ASP A 144 6.34 17.73 -12.94
C ASP A 144 7.17 16.54 -12.41
N TRP A 145 6.87 16.11 -11.19
CA TRP A 145 7.57 15.01 -10.53
C TRP A 145 7.43 13.68 -11.27
N LEU A 146 6.31 13.45 -11.95
CA LEU A 146 6.05 12.21 -12.67
C LEU A 146 6.90 12.14 -13.95
N GLY A 147 7.00 13.26 -14.67
CA GLY A 147 7.86 13.39 -15.85
C GLY A 147 9.34 13.30 -15.48
N GLU A 148 9.79 14.04 -14.47
CA GLU A 148 11.18 14.01 -14.01
C GLU A 148 11.57 12.65 -13.43
N GLY A 149 10.69 12.02 -12.66
CA GLY A 149 10.89 10.67 -12.15
C GLY A 149 10.97 9.61 -13.25
N PHE A 150 10.13 9.72 -14.30
CA PHE A 150 10.20 8.83 -15.45
C PHE A 150 11.50 9.01 -16.26
N LYS A 151 11.97 10.25 -16.42
CA LYS A 151 13.29 10.54 -17.02
C LYS A 151 14.43 9.91 -16.20
N LEU A 152 14.36 9.98 -14.86
CA LEU A 152 15.32 9.30 -13.99
C LEU A 152 15.30 7.78 -14.19
N LEU A 153 14.11 7.16 -14.17
CA LEU A 153 13.95 5.72 -14.34
C LEU A 153 14.50 5.21 -15.68
N THR A 154 14.40 6.02 -16.73
CA THR A 154 14.83 5.69 -18.10
C THR A 154 16.25 6.16 -18.43
N SER A 155 16.92 6.87 -17.52
CA SER A 155 18.31 7.28 -17.68
C SER A 155 19.25 6.07 -17.74
N GLU A 156 20.41 6.20 -18.39
CA GLU A 156 21.41 5.12 -18.50
C GLU A 156 21.79 4.53 -17.14
N ARG A 157 21.79 5.37 -16.10
CA ARG A 157 22.07 4.97 -14.72
C ARG A 157 21.06 3.98 -14.17
N PHE A 158 19.77 4.10 -14.53
CA PHE A 158 18.66 3.28 -14.05
C PHE A 158 18.06 2.36 -15.11
N SER A 159 18.51 2.44 -16.36
CA SER A 159 17.97 1.72 -17.51
C SER A 159 18.87 0.56 -17.89
N TRP A 160 18.65 -0.59 -17.23
CA TRP A 160 19.26 -1.86 -17.59
C TRP A 160 18.25 -2.98 -17.41
N ALA A 161 18.44 -4.09 -18.14
CA ALA A 161 17.54 -5.23 -18.10
C ALA A 161 17.47 -5.84 -16.69
N ARG A 162 16.27 -5.85 -16.10
CA ARG A 162 15.98 -6.43 -14.79
C ARG A 162 14.49 -6.72 -14.63
N ASP A 163 14.16 -7.56 -13.65
CA ASP A 163 12.79 -7.99 -13.36
C ASP A 163 12.22 -7.35 -12.06
N PHE A 164 12.95 -6.44 -11.45
CA PHE A 164 12.55 -5.68 -10.26
C PHE A 164 12.70 -4.17 -10.50
N LEU A 165 11.84 -3.36 -9.89
CA LEU A 165 11.87 -1.92 -10.12
C LEU A 165 12.98 -1.20 -9.34
N CYS A 166 13.17 -1.54 -8.06
CA CYS A 166 14.06 -0.80 -7.18
C CYS A 166 15.39 -1.56 -6.96
N PRO A 167 16.52 -1.01 -7.41
CA PRO A 167 17.85 -1.58 -7.16
C PRO A 167 18.35 -1.27 -5.75
N CYS A 168 19.27 -2.09 -5.24
CA CYS A 168 20.14 -1.72 -4.11
C CYS A 168 20.98 -0.48 -4.43
N PHE A 169 21.42 0.24 -3.39
CA PHE A 169 22.31 1.40 -3.53
C PHE A 169 23.63 1.17 -2.79
N THR A 170 24.71 1.80 -3.26
CA THR A 170 25.97 1.89 -2.51
C THR A 170 25.84 2.91 -1.37
N ASN A 171 26.42 2.60 -0.20
CA ASN A 171 26.35 3.48 0.97
C ASN A 171 27.07 4.82 0.77
N GLU A 172 28.09 4.89 -0.09
CA GLU A 172 28.99 6.04 -0.20
C GLU A 172 28.59 7.03 -1.31
N SER A 173 28.18 6.53 -2.47
CA SER A 173 27.93 7.35 -3.67
C SER A 173 26.48 7.37 -4.13
N ASP A 174 25.59 6.67 -3.42
CA ASP A 174 24.17 6.57 -3.78
C ASP A 174 23.94 6.05 -5.23
N GLU A 175 24.90 5.26 -5.72
CA GLU A 175 24.88 4.63 -7.03
C GLU A 175 24.08 3.33 -6.99
N PRO A 176 23.24 3.06 -8.00
CA PRO A 176 22.49 1.82 -8.05
C PRO A 176 23.39 0.62 -8.31
N LYS A 177 23.24 -0.41 -7.49
CA LYS A 177 23.78 -1.75 -7.72
C LYS A 177 22.81 -2.56 -8.57
N ARG A 178 23.35 -3.43 -9.43
CA ARG A 178 22.55 -4.38 -10.22
C ARG A 178 22.05 -5.57 -9.39
N GLU A 179 21.56 -5.27 -8.20
CA GLU A 179 21.12 -6.23 -7.19
C GLU A 179 19.69 -5.94 -6.77
N TYR A 180 18.96 -7.02 -6.51
CA TYR A 180 17.60 -6.97 -6.03
C TYR A 180 17.56 -6.45 -4.59
N MET A 181 16.69 -5.48 -4.35
CA MET A 181 16.35 -5.04 -3.01
C MET A 181 15.05 -5.72 -2.58
N ASP A 182 15.05 -6.37 -1.42
CA ASP A 182 13.82 -6.92 -0.87
C ASP A 182 12.92 -5.84 -0.26
N ALA A 183 11.75 -6.24 0.25
CA ALA A 183 10.79 -5.30 0.81
C ALA A 183 11.30 -4.61 2.09
N GLU A 184 12.13 -5.30 2.87
CA GLU A 184 12.74 -4.76 4.09
C GLU A 184 13.83 -3.75 3.77
N GLY A 185 14.71 -4.07 2.82
CA GLY A 185 15.70 -3.15 2.27
C GLY A 185 15.07 -1.91 1.66
N LEU A 186 13.93 -2.06 0.97
CA LEU A 186 13.15 -0.93 0.47
C LEU A 186 12.64 -0.06 1.60
N ALA A 187 12.05 -0.65 2.65
CA ALA A 187 11.62 0.10 3.82
C ALA A 187 12.77 0.86 4.50
N LEU A 188 13.97 0.28 4.54
CA LEU A 188 15.16 0.94 5.08
C LEU A 188 15.63 2.11 4.20
N GLN A 189 15.62 1.96 2.88
CA GLN A 189 15.96 3.07 1.97
C GLN A 189 14.91 4.18 1.99
N LEU A 190 13.62 3.87 2.12
CA LEU A 190 12.59 4.88 2.33
C LEU A 190 12.82 5.64 3.65
N ARG A 191 13.22 4.94 4.72
CA ARG A 191 13.58 5.58 5.99
C ARG A 191 14.82 6.47 5.86
N ARG A 192 15.85 6.03 5.13
CA ARG A 192 17.03 6.85 4.79
C ARG A 192 16.60 8.12 4.05
N LEU A 193 15.76 7.98 3.02
CA LEU A 193 15.17 9.12 2.31
C LEU A 193 14.51 10.09 3.28
N LEU A 194 13.62 9.63 4.17
CA LEU A 194 12.92 10.49 5.13
C LEU A 194 13.88 11.29 6.02
N LYS A 195 15.02 10.70 6.42
CA LYS A 195 16.06 11.37 7.21
C LYS A 195 16.82 12.46 6.44
N GLU A 196 16.84 12.39 5.12
CA GLU A 196 17.53 13.34 4.23
C GLU A 196 16.58 14.40 3.63
N LEU A 197 15.27 14.32 3.90
CA LEU A 197 14.30 15.27 3.35
C LEU A 197 14.46 16.67 3.96
N PRO A 198 14.61 17.72 3.14
CA PRO A 198 14.61 19.09 3.62
C PRO A 198 13.21 19.59 3.99
N THR A 199 13.11 20.71 4.68
CA THR A 199 11.82 21.32 5.04
C THR A 199 11.24 22.11 3.85
N PRO A 200 10.00 21.81 3.40
CA PRO A 200 9.33 22.62 2.38
C PRO A 200 8.94 23.98 2.94
N VAL A 201 9.09 25.03 2.14
CA VAL A 201 8.69 26.40 2.50
C VAL A 201 8.02 27.08 1.32
N ARG A 202 6.94 27.82 1.59
CA ARG A 202 6.31 28.66 0.58
C ARG A 202 6.94 30.04 0.59
N GLN A 203 7.52 30.45 -0.55
CA GLN A 203 8.11 31.77 -0.74
C GLN A 203 7.52 32.41 -2.00
N MET A 204 6.92 33.60 -1.87
CA MET A 204 6.32 34.34 -2.99
C MET A 204 5.35 33.47 -3.81
N GLY A 205 4.48 32.73 -3.13
CA GLY A 205 3.48 31.86 -3.76
C GLY A 205 4.01 30.51 -4.27
N THR A 206 5.33 30.31 -4.36
CA THR A 206 5.97 29.10 -4.92
C THR A 206 6.61 28.25 -3.82
N TRP A 207 6.56 26.93 -3.99
CA TRP A 207 7.23 26.00 -3.08
C TRP A 207 8.73 25.92 -3.32
N LYS A 208 9.49 26.02 -2.23
CA LYS A 208 10.94 25.89 -2.18
C LYS A 208 11.35 24.97 -1.03
N VAL A 209 12.65 24.72 -0.90
CA VAL A 209 13.22 23.93 0.19
C VAL A 209 14.08 24.83 1.06
N LYS A 210 14.07 24.60 2.37
CA LYS A 210 15.08 25.14 3.29
C LYS A 210 16.20 24.13 3.50
N ARG A 211 17.24 24.53 4.22
CA ARG A 211 18.39 23.67 4.52
C ARG A 211 18.11 22.74 5.70
N GLU A 212 17.25 23.15 6.63
CA GLU A 212 16.85 22.32 7.77
C GLU A 212 16.11 21.07 7.28
N LEU A 213 16.29 19.97 8.00
CA LEU A 213 15.63 18.71 7.71
C LEU A 213 14.18 18.73 8.22
N LEU A 214 13.28 18.13 7.44
CA LEU A 214 11.87 18.01 7.80
C LEU A 214 11.67 17.05 8.98
N LEU A 215 12.45 15.96 8.99
CA LEU A 215 12.35 14.85 9.95
C LEU A 215 13.74 14.54 10.52
N PRO A 216 14.30 15.40 11.40
CA PRO A 216 15.63 15.23 11.94
C PRO A 216 15.77 14.00 12.85
N GLY A 217 16.98 13.44 12.91
CA GLY A 217 17.32 12.36 13.84
C GLY A 217 16.50 11.10 13.62
N ASP A 218 15.89 10.60 14.68
CA ASP A 218 15.11 9.35 14.67
C ASP A 218 13.60 9.56 14.51
N VAL A 219 13.14 10.79 14.26
CA VAL A 219 11.73 11.10 13.96
C VAL A 219 11.24 10.32 12.73
N ALA A 220 12.11 10.11 11.74
CA ALA A 220 11.80 9.31 10.56
C ALA A 220 11.38 7.87 10.87
N ASN A 221 11.74 7.33 12.05
CA ASN A 221 11.33 5.99 12.51
C ASN A 221 9.84 5.90 12.86
N PHE A 222 9.14 7.03 12.94
CA PHE A 222 7.69 7.11 13.16
C PHE A 222 6.90 6.40 12.04
N TRP A 223 7.45 6.36 10.83
CA TRP A 223 6.83 5.70 9.68
C TRP A 223 7.49 4.37 9.32
N THR A 224 6.71 3.52 8.69
CA THR A 224 7.15 2.19 8.23
C THR A 224 7.02 2.08 6.72
N GLY A 225 7.54 0.98 6.12
CA GLY A 225 7.40 0.73 4.68
C GLY A 225 5.95 0.62 4.18
N HIS A 226 4.97 0.52 5.09
CA HIS A 226 3.55 0.50 4.77
C HIS A 226 2.89 1.89 4.80
N SER A 227 3.55 2.89 5.41
CA SER A 227 3.01 4.25 5.56
C SER A 227 2.60 4.94 4.25
N PRO A 228 3.35 4.81 3.13
CA PRO A 228 2.97 5.40 1.85
C PRO A 228 1.59 4.95 1.36
N ARG A 229 1.27 3.66 1.53
CA ARG A 229 0.01 3.06 1.07
C ARG A 229 -1.22 3.74 1.67
N HIS A 230 -1.11 4.24 2.89
CA HIS A 230 -2.22 4.81 3.63
C HIS A 230 -2.54 6.26 3.25
N PHE A 231 -1.66 6.96 2.52
CA PHE A 231 -1.82 8.39 2.23
C PHE A 231 -3.12 8.68 1.46
N VAL A 232 -3.22 8.25 0.20
CA VAL A 232 -4.39 8.53 -0.65
C VAL A 232 -5.65 7.88 -0.07
N VAL A 233 -5.55 6.65 0.45
CA VAL A 233 -6.69 5.91 0.99
C VAL A 233 -7.33 6.62 2.19
N SER A 234 -6.52 7.14 3.10
CA SER A 234 -7.03 7.82 4.30
C SER A 234 -7.57 9.21 3.99
N ILE A 235 -6.96 9.95 3.06
CA ILE A 235 -7.49 11.26 2.64
C ILE A 235 -8.80 11.07 1.87
N ALA A 236 -8.85 10.12 0.93
CA ALA A 236 -10.09 9.77 0.22
C ALA A 236 -11.22 9.42 1.19
N ALA A 237 -10.92 8.70 2.28
CA ALA A 237 -11.89 8.39 3.32
C ALA A 237 -12.39 9.65 4.04
N ALA A 238 -11.46 10.53 4.42
CA ALA A 238 -11.76 11.77 5.16
C ALA A 238 -12.63 12.73 4.35
N ILE A 239 -12.49 12.74 3.02
CA ILE A 239 -13.29 13.59 2.12
C ILE A 239 -14.58 12.91 1.63
N GLY A 240 -14.95 11.76 2.20
CA GLY A 240 -16.24 11.11 1.95
C GLY A 240 -16.31 10.16 0.75
N ILE A 241 -15.18 9.77 0.16
CA ILE A 241 -15.20 8.77 -0.93
C ILE A 241 -15.55 7.39 -0.36
N SER A 242 -16.57 6.78 -0.99
CA SER A 242 -17.14 5.50 -0.59
C SER A 242 -16.12 4.35 -0.59
N LYS A 243 -16.36 3.33 0.22
CA LYS A 243 -15.41 2.22 0.41
C LYS A 243 -15.21 1.41 -0.87
N ASP A 244 -16.29 1.11 -1.57
CA ASP A 244 -16.33 0.44 -2.88
C ASP A 244 -15.40 1.11 -3.91
N ARG A 245 -15.41 2.45 -3.99
CA ARG A 245 -14.48 3.20 -4.84
C ARG A 245 -13.05 3.11 -4.32
N ARG A 246 -12.83 3.30 -3.01
CA ARG A 246 -11.48 3.21 -2.41
C ARG A 246 -10.85 1.83 -2.55
N ASP A 247 -11.64 0.77 -2.67
CA ASP A 247 -11.14 -0.60 -2.88
C ASP A 247 -10.40 -0.78 -4.22
N TYR A 248 -10.60 0.13 -5.19
CA TYR A 248 -9.80 0.17 -6.42
C TYR A 248 -8.36 0.67 -6.21
N LEU A 249 -8.12 1.62 -5.28
CA LEU A 249 -6.78 2.19 -5.03
C LEU A 249 -5.77 1.13 -4.57
N GLY A 250 -6.17 0.35 -3.56
CA GLY A 250 -5.33 -0.68 -2.94
C GLY A 250 -5.34 -2.00 -3.69
N ARG A 251 -6.04 -2.06 -4.85
CA ARG A 251 -6.37 -3.28 -5.60
C ARG A 251 -7.08 -4.32 -4.72
N TRP A 252 -7.86 -3.87 -3.74
CA TRP A 252 -8.68 -4.73 -2.89
C TRP A 252 -9.87 -5.27 -3.68
N ALA A 253 -10.44 -4.46 -4.57
CA ALA A 253 -11.49 -4.89 -5.48
C ALA A 253 -11.04 -6.01 -6.43
N CYS A 254 -9.76 -6.09 -6.82
CA CYS A 254 -9.29 -7.17 -7.71
C CYS A 254 -9.27 -8.56 -7.04
N ALA A 255 -9.29 -8.63 -5.71
CA ALA A 255 -9.47 -9.92 -5.02
C ALA A 255 -10.93 -10.43 -5.12
N GLN A 256 -11.85 -9.50 -5.37
CA GLN A 256 -13.30 -9.73 -5.40
C GLN A 256 -13.83 -9.87 -6.84
N HIS A 257 -13.23 -9.14 -7.79
CA HIS A 257 -13.62 -9.08 -9.19
C HIS A 257 -12.52 -9.76 -10.02
N GLY A 258 -12.89 -10.73 -10.87
CA GLY A 258 -11.96 -11.39 -11.80
C GLY A 258 -11.21 -10.39 -12.70
N SER A 259 -10.16 -10.87 -13.38
CA SER A 259 -9.14 -10.02 -13.99
C SER A 259 -9.60 -9.07 -15.11
N GLN A 260 -10.65 -9.38 -15.88
CA GLN A 260 -10.99 -8.60 -17.07
C GLN A 260 -11.82 -7.34 -16.77
N ASP A 261 -12.88 -7.44 -15.95
CA ASP A 261 -13.75 -6.31 -15.63
C ASP A 261 -13.05 -5.24 -14.79
N TYR A 262 -12.12 -5.68 -13.94
CA TYR A 262 -11.32 -4.79 -13.09
C TYR A 262 -10.45 -3.85 -13.94
N VAL A 263 -9.86 -4.30 -15.05
CA VAL A 263 -8.87 -3.50 -15.80
C VAL A 263 -9.49 -2.36 -16.59
N LEU A 264 -10.71 -2.53 -17.12
CA LEU A 264 -11.36 -1.52 -17.97
C LEU A 264 -11.84 -0.30 -17.17
N THR A 265 -12.38 -0.51 -15.97
CA THR A 265 -12.95 0.55 -15.12
C THR A 265 -11.96 1.10 -14.10
N SER A 266 -11.00 0.28 -13.63
CA SER A 266 -10.11 0.66 -12.53
C SER A 266 -9.28 1.91 -12.81
N ARG A 267 -8.83 2.13 -14.05
CA ARG A 267 -8.06 3.33 -14.39
C ARG A 267 -8.85 4.60 -14.13
N GLN A 268 -10.09 4.67 -14.62
CA GLN A 268 -10.93 5.85 -14.49
C GLN A 268 -11.25 6.14 -13.03
N VAL A 269 -11.62 5.11 -12.26
CA VAL A 269 -11.95 5.24 -10.83
C VAL A 269 -10.71 5.64 -10.02
N VAL A 270 -9.56 4.99 -10.23
CA VAL A 270 -8.32 5.32 -9.51
C VAL A 270 -7.87 6.74 -9.81
N GLN A 271 -7.86 7.15 -11.09
CA GLN A 271 -7.46 8.49 -11.48
C GLN A 271 -8.43 9.56 -10.95
N ALA A 272 -9.73 9.27 -10.90
CA ALA A 272 -10.74 10.13 -10.28
C ALA A 272 -10.45 10.36 -8.79
N ILE A 273 -10.21 9.29 -8.03
CA ILE A 273 -9.91 9.41 -6.61
C ILE A 273 -8.62 10.21 -6.36
N GLN A 274 -7.56 9.91 -7.12
CA GLN A 274 -6.30 10.63 -7.01
C GLN A 274 -6.47 12.13 -7.33
N THR A 275 -7.24 12.44 -8.38
CA THR A 275 -7.57 13.81 -8.78
C THR A 275 -8.37 14.54 -7.72
N THR A 276 -9.43 13.93 -7.17
CA THR A 276 -10.24 14.51 -6.11
C THR A 276 -9.40 14.80 -4.88
N VAL A 277 -8.57 13.85 -4.43
CA VAL A 277 -7.64 14.05 -3.33
C VAL A 277 -6.69 15.22 -3.61
N CYS A 278 -6.11 15.28 -4.81
CA CYS A 278 -5.20 16.35 -5.20
C CYS A 278 -5.89 17.73 -5.23
N LYS A 279 -7.10 17.82 -5.81
CA LYS A 279 -7.93 19.03 -5.82
C LYS A 279 -8.26 19.48 -4.40
N THR A 280 -8.69 18.56 -3.52
CA THR A 280 -9.01 18.90 -2.14
C THR A 280 -7.80 19.41 -1.37
N LEU A 281 -6.62 18.81 -1.55
CA LEU A 281 -5.40 19.30 -0.92
C LEU A 281 -4.99 20.69 -1.42
N LEU A 282 -5.09 20.95 -2.73
CA LEU A 282 -4.63 22.21 -3.33
C LEU A 282 -5.62 23.36 -3.15
N LEU A 283 -6.90 23.11 -3.37
CA LEU A 283 -7.94 24.13 -3.50
C LEU A 283 -8.88 24.18 -2.30
N GLY A 284 -8.82 23.18 -1.42
CA GLY A 284 -9.80 22.95 -0.36
C GLY A 284 -10.91 22.02 -0.83
N GLY A 285 -11.77 21.62 0.12
CA GLY A 285 -12.94 20.79 -0.14
C GLY A 285 -14.18 21.31 0.58
N ASP A 286 -15.33 20.82 0.14
CA ASP A 286 -16.61 21.03 0.83
C ASP A 286 -16.52 20.42 2.24
N GLY A 287 -17.14 21.07 3.22
CA GLY A 287 -17.07 20.63 4.62
C GLY A 287 -15.77 20.97 5.35
N GLY A 288 -14.99 21.95 4.86
CA GLY A 288 -13.82 22.49 5.56
C GLY A 288 -12.47 21.92 5.11
N GLY A 289 -12.46 21.05 4.10
CA GLY A 289 -11.23 20.49 3.54
C GLY A 289 -10.61 19.39 4.39
N TYR A 290 -9.32 19.17 4.21
CA TYR A 290 -8.57 18.11 4.89
C TYR A 290 -7.59 18.67 5.92
N ILE A 291 -7.56 18.05 7.11
CA ILE A 291 -6.67 18.41 8.21
C ILE A 291 -5.80 17.23 8.66
N GLU A 292 -4.64 17.55 9.24
CA GLU A 292 -3.67 16.56 9.75
C GLU A 292 -3.49 16.63 11.26
N GLU A 293 -4.40 17.26 12.00
CA GLU A 293 -4.26 17.58 13.42
C GLU A 293 -3.90 16.34 14.26
N GLU A 294 -4.65 15.24 14.17
CA GLU A 294 -4.38 14.04 14.96
C GLU A 294 -3.04 13.38 14.60
N LEU A 295 -2.66 13.44 13.33
CA LEU A 295 -1.37 12.94 12.85
C LEU A 295 -0.22 13.76 13.44
N LEU A 296 -0.34 15.09 13.41
CA LEU A 296 0.66 16.02 13.91
C LEU A 296 0.76 16.01 15.44
N CYS A 297 -0.36 15.85 16.16
CA CYS A 297 -0.34 15.64 17.61
C CYS A 297 0.44 14.36 17.99
N THR A 298 0.20 13.26 17.28
CA THR A 298 0.91 11.99 17.54
C THR A 298 2.40 12.11 17.19
N LEU A 299 2.72 12.81 16.09
CA LEU A 299 4.12 13.09 15.70
C LEU A 299 4.83 13.96 16.75
N ARG A 300 4.14 14.95 17.32
CA ARG A 300 4.66 15.79 18.41
C ARG A 300 5.06 14.94 19.60
N SER A 301 4.14 14.10 20.11
CA SER A 301 4.42 13.23 21.26
C SER A 301 5.60 12.31 20.99
N PHE A 302 5.68 11.72 19.79
CA PHE A 302 6.80 10.87 19.41
C PHE A 302 8.13 11.64 19.36
N ALA A 303 8.12 12.87 18.87
CA ALA A 303 9.30 13.73 18.86
C ALA A 303 9.75 14.14 20.27
N ASP A 304 8.79 14.51 21.14
CA ASP A 304 9.05 14.86 22.54
C ASP A 304 9.65 13.65 23.29
N ASP A 305 9.17 12.43 23.03
CA ASP A 305 9.71 11.18 23.60
C ASP A 305 11.16 10.91 23.15
N LEU A 306 11.56 11.39 21.97
CA LEU A 306 12.95 11.35 21.48
C LEU A 306 13.82 12.50 22.03
N GLY A 307 13.28 13.35 22.89
CA GLY A 307 13.98 14.53 23.43
C GLY A 307 14.17 15.65 22.42
N LEU A 308 13.39 15.67 21.34
CA LEU A 308 13.40 16.72 20.33
C LEU A 308 12.31 17.76 20.60
N ASN A 309 12.39 18.91 19.94
CA ASN A 309 11.35 19.93 20.02
C ASN A 309 10.15 19.54 19.14
N GLY A 310 9.14 18.89 19.72
CA GLY A 310 7.96 18.46 18.99
C GLY A 310 7.16 19.60 18.35
N GLU A 311 7.17 20.81 18.93
CA GLU A 311 6.49 21.98 18.34
C GLU A 311 7.17 22.44 17.05
N GLU A 312 8.50 22.43 17.01
CA GLU A 312 9.26 22.77 15.81
C GLU A 312 9.03 21.74 14.69
N ILE A 313 9.01 20.46 15.05
CA ILE A 313 8.76 19.36 14.10
C ILE A 313 7.34 19.44 13.54
N VAL A 314 6.33 19.72 14.38
CA VAL A 314 4.97 19.98 13.90
C VAL A 314 4.95 21.20 12.99
N GLY A 315 5.56 22.32 13.39
CA GLY A 315 5.63 23.53 12.58
C GLY A 315 6.26 23.33 11.20
N ALA A 316 7.27 22.47 11.09
CA ALA A 316 7.89 22.10 9.81
C ALA A 316 6.98 21.24 8.92
N ASN A 317 6.07 20.46 9.52
CA ASN A 317 5.13 19.58 8.82
C ASN A 317 3.76 20.24 8.54
N THR A 318 3.43 21.35 9.21
CA THR A 318 2.20 22.11 8.98
C THR A 318 2.26 22.92 7.69
N VAL A 319 1.86 22.29 6.58
CA VAL A 319 1.80 22.92 5.24
C VAL A 319 0.40 23.34 4.82
N MET A 320 -0.64 22.73 5.41
CA MET A 320 -2.04 23.10 5.18
C MET A 320 -2.38 24.39 5.93
N GLN A 321 -3.07 25.32 5.28
CA GLN A 321 -3.45 26.62 5.84
C GLN A 321 -4.95 26.83 5.73
N TRP A 322 -5.53 27.49 6.73
CA TRP A 322 -6.93 27.89 6.72
C TRP A 322 -7.14 29.08 5.79
N ASP A 323 -8.00 28.93 4.79
CA ASP A 323 -8.48 30.01 3.95
C ASP A 323 -9.77 30.58 4.54
N GLY A 324 -9.70 31.80 5.08
CA GLY A 324 -10.85 32.47 5.70
C GLY A 324 -11.96 32.89 4.72
N HIS A 325 -11.68 32.98 3.42
CA HIS A 325 -12.69 33.31 2.41
C HIS A 325 -13.43 32.05 1.97
N LYS A 326 -12.69 30.97 1.70
CA LYS A 326 -13.25 29.69 1.27
C LYS A 326 -13.74 28.82 2.43
N GLN A 327 -13.42 29.19 3.68
CA GLN A 327 -13.75 28.44 4.89
C GLN A 327 -13.28 26.98 4.81
N THR A 328 -12.03 26.78 4.36
CA THR A 328 -11.49 25.44 4.10
C THR A 328 -9.97 25.39 4.32
N TRP A 329 -9.45 24.23 4.70
CA TRP A 329 -8.02 23.96 4.77
C TRP A 329 -7.48 23.58 3.40
N LEU A 330 -6.40 24.26 2.99
CA LEU A 330 -5.77 24.06 1.68
C LEU A 330 -4.26 24.29 1.74
N LEU A 331 -3.54 23.64 0.83
CA LEU A 331 -2.15 23.94 0.53
C LEU A 331 -2.05 25.27 -0.25
N GLY A 332 -3.06 25.54 -1.08
CA GLY A 332 -3.13 26.67 -2.00
C GLY A 332 -2.30 26.47 -3.26
N GLY A 333 -2.65 27.23 -4.29
CA GLY A 333 -2.10 27.08 -5.64
C GLY A 333 -3.21 26.99 -6.67
N GLN A 334 -2.93 26.29 -7.77
CA GLN A 334 -3.87 26.04 -8.84
C GLN A 334 -3.95 24.53 -9.12
N TYR A 335 -4.99 24.12 -9.84
CA TYR A 335 -5.12 22.76 -10.34
C TYR A 335 -5.38 22.79 -11.85
N PRO A 336 -4.67 21.98 -12.67
CA PRO A 336 -3.48 21.20 -12.32
C PRO A 336 -2.34 22.09 -11.81
N ALA A 337 -1.50 21.58 -10.90
CA ALA A 337 -0.46 22.40 -10.25
C ALA A 337 0.65 22.85 -11.22
N PHE A 338 0.85 22.12 -12.31
CA PHE A 338 1.85 22.39 -13.35
C PHE A 338 1.23 22.22 -14.74
N ALA A 339 1.91 22.73 -15.77
CA ALA A 339 1.43 22.67 -17.14
C ALA A 339 1.32 21.23 -17.65
N VAL A 340 0.14 20.88 -18.15
CA VAL A 340 -0.19 19.60 -18.78
C VAL A 340 -0.98 19.87 -20.07
N ASN A 341 -1.09 18.89 -20.96
CA ASN A 341 -1.91 19.05 -22.16
C ASN A 341 -3.40 19.23 -21.78
N PRO A 342 -4.01 20.40 -22.04
CA PRO A 342 -5.40 20.70 -21.62
C PRO A 342 -6.42 19.72 -22.20
N GLU A 343 -6.23 19.26 -23.44
CA GLU A 343 -7.15 18.33 -24.11
C GLU A 343 -7.18 16.95 -23.44
N ARG A 344 -6.13 16.61 -22.69
CA ARG A 344 -5.99 15.31 -22.02
C ARG A 344 -6.34 15.37 -20.54
N VAL A 345 -6.52 16.57 -19.98
CA VAL A 345 -6.93 16.76 -18.58
C VAL A 345 -8.22 16.00 -18.28
N PRO A 346 -9.33 16.15 -19.02
CA PRO A 346 -10.58 15.43 -18.69
C PRO A 346 -10.41 13.91 -18.63
N ILE A 347 -9.57 13.36 -19.51
CA ILE A 347 -9.28 11.92 -19.54
C ILE A 347 -8.40 11.52 -18.34
N ALA A 348 -7.41 12.34 -17.99
CA ALA A 348 -6.51 12.11 -16.86
C ALA A 348 -7.18 12.31 -15.50
N GLU A 349 -8.22 13.15 -15.43
CA GLU A 349 -9.01 13.35 -14.21
C GLU A 349 -9.78 12.08 -13.84
N GLY A 350 -10.20 11.27 -14.81
CA GLY A 350 -11.05 10.10 -14.56
C GLY A 350 -12.49 10.50 -14.27
N GLU A 351 -13.33 9.52 -13.95
CA GLU A 351 -14.76 9.74 -13.67
C GLU A 351 -15.12 9.12 -12.32
N LEU A 352 -15.35 9.96 -11.31
CA LEU A 352 -15.67 9.47 -9.98
C LEU A 352 -17.03 8.79 -9.98
N GLU A 353 -18.00 9.27 -10.76
CA GLU A 353 -19.36 8.72 -10.82
C GLU A 353 -19.55 7.61 -11.85
N ALA A 354 -18.46 7.08 -12.41
CA ALA A 354 -18.54 5.95 -13.33
C ALA A 354 -19.31 4.81 -12.67
N LYS A 355 -20.24 4.23 -13.44
CA LYS A 355 -21.01 3.05 -13.01
C LYS A 355 -20.02 1.94 -12.70
N LEU A 356 -19.92 1.60 -11.42
CA LEU A 356 -19.18 0.43 -11.01
C LEU A 356 -19.94 -0.81 -11.52
N PRO A 357 -19.24 -1.91 -11.84
CA PRO A 357 -19.88 -3.22 -11.88
C PRO A 357 -20.70 -3.39 -10.58
N GLY A 358 -21.92 -3.93 -10.67
CA GLY A 358 -22.84 -4.07 -9.52
C GLY A 358 -22.27 -4.92 -8.36
N GLU A 359 -23.04 -5.07 -7.27
CA GLU A 359 -22.67 -5.98 -6.18
C GLU A 359 -22.46 -7.40 -6.72
N TYR A 360 -21.32 -8.01 -6.39
CA TYR A 360 -20.90 -9.27 -6.98
C TYR A 360 -21.22 -10.45 -6.06
N GLU A 361 -21.90 -11.46 -6.62
CA GLU A 361 -22.11 -12.76 -6.00
C GLU A 361 -20.77 -13.51 -5.91
N ALA A 362 -20.51 -14.15 -4.78
CA ALA A 362 -19.28 -14.92 -4.61
C ALA A 362 -19.17 -15.99 -5.70
N PHE A 363 -18.21 -15.84 -6.62
CA PHE A 363 -17.92 -16.86 -7.61
C PHE A 363 -17.45 -18.13 -6.89
N GLU A 364 -18.35 -19.10 -6.77
CA GLU A 364 -18.02 -20.48 -6.43
C GLU A 364 -17.01 -20.96 -7.47
N ALA A 365 -15.82 -21.33 -6.99
CA ALA A 365 -14.79 -21.82 -7.88
C ALA A 365 -15.25 -23.17 -8.44
N GLU A 366 -15.55 -23.24 -9.73
CA GLU A 366 -15.42 -24.49 -10.48
C GLU A 366 -14.02 -25.05 -10.17
N PRO A 367 -13.91 -26.29 -9.68
CA PRO A 367 -12.61 -26.90 -9.41
C PRO A 367 -11.80 -26.91 -10.70
N ASP A 368 -10.53 -26.49 -10.62
CA ASP A 368 -9.57 -26.47 -11.72
C ASP A 368 -9.39 -27.92 -12.23
N GLU A 369 -10.14 -28.34 -13.26
CA GLU A 369 -10.16 -29.72 -13.77
C GLU A 369 -8.80 -30.16 -14.37
N ASP A 370 -7.90 -29.19 -14.64
CA ASP A 370 -6.59 -29.41 -15.27
C ASP A 370 -5.38 -29.20 -14.31
N GLU A 371 -5.45 -29.70 -13.08
CA GLU A 371 -4.34 -29.57 -12.13
C GLU A 371 -3.21 -30.57 -12.39
N ALA A 372 -2.17 -30.11 -13.11
CA ALA A 372 -0.96 -30.89 -13.34
C ALA A 372 -0.36 -31.45 -12.03
N PRO A 373 0.02 -32.74 -11.97
CA PRO A 373 0.56 -33.41 -10.77
C PRO A 373 1.88 -32.79 -10.28
N TYR A 374 2.65 -32.19 -11.18
CA TYR A 374 3.90 -31.51 -10.87
C TYR A 374 3.89 -30.07 -11.39
N PHE A 375 4.76 -29.25 -10.83
CA PHE A 375 5.06 -27.93 -11.38
C PHE A 375 6.55 -27.60 -11.23
N LEU A 376 7.08 -26.90 -12.22
CA LEU A 376 8.41 -26.31 -12.14
C LEU A 376 8.30 -24.92 -11.55
N THR A 377 9.22 -24.55 -10.68
CA THR A 377 9.50 -23.14 -10.36
C THR A 377 10.71 -22.70 -11.14
N VAL A 378 10.57 -21.65 -11.94
CA VAL A 378 11.70 -21.05 -12.64
C VAL A 378 12.23 -19.90 -11.79
N SER A 379 13.50 -19.97 -11.40
CA SER A 379 14.18 -18.88 -10.71
C SER A 379 14.42 -17.72 -11.68
N ARG A 380 14.72 -16.53 -11.14
CA ARG A 380 15.09 -15.35 -11.94
C ARG A 380 16.32 -15.56 -12.83
N ARG A 381 17.16 -16.56 -12.52
CA ARG A 381 18.35 -16.92 -13.32
C ARG A 381 18.09 -18.09 -14.28
N GLY A 382 16.83 -18.45 -14.52
CA GLY A 382 16.45 -19.55 -15.41
C GLY A 382 16.52 -20.94 -14.77
N PHE A 383 17.00 -21.07 -13.53
CA PHE A 383 17.06 -22.37 -12.84
C PHE A 383 15.66 -22.94 -12.56
N ARG A 384 15.36 -24.11 -13.12
CA ARG A 384 14.07 -24.82 -13.03
C ARG A 384 14.13 -25.87 -11.92
N ARG A 385 13.27 -25.73 -10.91
CA ARG A 385 13.14 -26.70 -9.82
C ARG A 385 11.79 -27.40 -9.83
N LEU A 386 11.76 -28.73 -9.79
CA LEU A 386 10.53 -29.52 -9.77
C LEU A 386 9.91 -29.63 -8.37
N HIS A 387 8.59 -29.51 -8.30
CA HIS A 387 7.78 -29.66 -7.08
C HIS A 387 6.52 -30.48 -7.36
N LEU A 388 6.02 -31.17 -6.34
CA LEU A 388 4.72 -31.83 -6.34
C LEU A 388 3.59 -30.82 -6.07
N SER A 389 2.57 -30.81 -6.92
CA SER A 389 1.38 -29.99 -6.75
C SER A 389 0.65 -30.34 -5.45
N LYS A 390 0.17 -29.32 -4.71
CA LYS A 390 -0.53 -29.40 -3.41
C LYS A 390 0.20 -30.04 -2.23
N ARG A 391 1.23 -30.85 -2.45
CA ARG A 391 1.95 -31.62 -1.41
C ARG A 391 3.29 -31.00 -1.00
N CYS A 392 3.80 -30.03 -1.78
CA CYS A 392 4.99 -29.25 -1.45
C CYS A 392 4.62 -28.07 -0.53
N ALA A 393 5.52 -27.72 0.40
CA ALA A 393 5.42 -26.49 1.18
C ALA A 393 5.55 -25.23 0.29
N VAL A 394 6.27 -25.36 -0.82
CA VAL A 394 6.29 -24.37 -1.90
C VAL A 394 4.99 -24.50 -2.68
N ARG A 395 4.20 -23.43 -2.72
CA ARG A 395 2.94 -23.38 -3.48
C ARG A 395 3.14 -22.66 -4.80
N ARG A 396 2.52 -23.16 -5.88
CA ARG A 396 2.59 -22.60 -7.24
C ARG A 396 2.32 -21.10 -7.21
N GLU A 397 1.28 -20.71 -6.48
CA GLU A 397 0.85 -19.31 -6.38
C GLU A 397 1.80 -18.38 -5.62
N ARG A 398 2.83 -18.93 -4.98
CA ARG A 398 3.87 -18.17 -4.26
C ARG A 398 5.16 -18.06 -5.07
N CYS A 399 5.23 -18.61 -6.27
CA CYS A 399 6.43 -18.59 -7.11
C CYS A 399 6.33 -17.49 -8.19
N LEU A 400 7.49 -17.06 -8.71
CA LEU A 400 7.54 -15.97 -9.71
C LEU A 400 7.08 -16.44 -11.09
N GLU A 401 7.58 -17.59 -11.50
CA GLU A 401 7.23 -18.25 -12.74
C GLU A 401 7.08 -19.73 -12.43
N THR A 402 6.00 -20.32 -12.95
CA THR A 402 5.76 -21.74 -12.82
C THR A 402 5.26 -22.33 -14.10
N ILE A 403 5.69 -23.55 -14.38
CA ILE A 403 5.29 -24.31 -15.57
C ILE A 403 4.58 -25.57 -15.05
N PRO A 404 3.30 -25.80 -15.39
CA PRO A 404 2.63 -27.04 -15.06
C PRO A 404 3.29 -28.20 -15.82
N VAL A 405 3.47 -29.33 -15.14
CA VAL A 405 4.09 -30.53 -15.71
C VAL A 405 3.19 -31.73 -15.46
N PHE A 406 2.68 -32.30 -16.55
CA PHE A 406 1.79 -33.47 -16.52
C PHE A 406 2.55 -34.79 -16.53
N HIS A 407 3.70 -34.83 -17.21
CA HIS A 407 4.55 -36.00 -17.33
C HIS A 407 6.00 -35.64 -17.05
N LEU A 408 6.69 -36.50 -16.30
CA LEU A 408 8.12 -36.37 -16.04
C LEU A 408 8.90 -36.91 -17.23
N GLY A 409 10.03 -36.26 -17.52
CA GLY A 409 10.91 -36.59 -18.64
C GLY A 409 12.31 -36.03 -18.38
N GLU A 410 13.31 -36.59 -19.06
CA GLU A 410 14.70 -36.20 -18.88
C GLU A 410 14.94 -34.73 -19.30
N GLY A 411 15.67 -33.98 -18.48
CA GLY A 411 16.01 -32.57 -18.75
C GLY A 411 14.90 -31.54 -18.49
N ILE A 412 13.73 -31.96 -17.97
CA ILE A 412 12.61 -31.06 -17.65
C ILE A 412 12.96 -30.10 -16.49
N ALA A 413 13.74 -30.56 -15.50
CA ALA A 413 14.14 -29.77 -14.34
C ALA A 413 15.65 -29.81 -14.11
N ASP A 414 16.23 -28.71 -13.64
CA ASP A 414 17.66 -28.63 -13.30
C ASP A 414 17.93 -29.21 -11.89
N ALA A 415 16.90 -29.22 -11.02
CA ALA A 415 16.91 -29.98 -9.78
C ALA A 415 15.50 -30.27 -9.26
N MET A 416 15.38 -31.28 -8.41
CA MET A 416 14.14 -31.51 -7.66
C MET A 416 14.14 -30.76 -6.32
N CYS A 417 12.95 -30.42 -5.83
CA CYS A 417 12.77 -29.91 -4.47
C CYS A 417 13.13 -31.00 -3.45
N LYS A 418 13.95 -30.66 -2.44
CA LYS A 418 14.39 -31.61 -1.41
C LYS A 418 13.22 -32.26 -0.65
N LEU A 419 12.11 -31.52 -0.48
CA LEU A 419 10.90 -32.02 0.18
C LEU A 419 10.05 -32.91 -0.74
N CYS A 420 10.18 -32.73 -2.06
CA CYS A 420 9.41 -33.50 -3.05
C CYS A 420 10.17 -34.74 -3.52
N LYS A 421 11.49 -34.67 -3.59
CA LYS A 421 12.38 -35.71 -4.14
C LYS A 421 12.02 -37.13 -3.66
N PRO A 422 11.91 -37.42 -2.34
CA PRO A 422 11.58 -38.75 -1.87
C PRO A 422 10.21 -39.26 -2.37
N ARG A 423 9.25 -38.35 -2.56
CA ARG A 423 7.87 -38.70 -2.96
C ARG A 423 7.71 -38.87 -4.46
N VAL A 424 8.59 -38.27 -5.26
CA VAL A 424 8.61 -38.44 -6.71
C VAL A 424 9.26 -39.78 -7.05
N GLU A 425 10.40 -40.08 -6.43
CA GLU A 425 11.15 -41.33 -6.65
C GLU A 425 10.33 -42.58 -6.25
N ILE A 426 9.58 -42.52 -5.14
CA ILE A 426 8.66 -43.61 -4.72
C ILE A 426 7.50 -43.83 -5.73
N GLY A 427 7.05 -42.77 -6.42
CA GLY A 427 5.97 -42.86 -7.41
C GLY A 427 6.41 -43.52 -8.72
N GLU A 428 7.68 -43.39 -9.09
CA GLU A 428 8.26 -44.05 -10.27
C GLU A 428 8.46 -45.55 -10.01
N GLU A 429 8.86 -45.96 -8.80
CA GLU A 429 9.01 -47.39 -8.46
C GLU A 429 7.66 -48.14 -8.45
N SER A 430 6.57 -47.46 -8.11
CA SER A 430 5.20 -48.01 -8.11
C SER A 430 4.64 -48.29 -9.51
N SER A 431 5.21 -47.72 -10.57
CA SER A 431 4.69 -47.87 -11.95
C SER A 431 5.44 -48.91 -12.79
N THR A 432 6.40 -49.62 -12.19
CA THR A 432 7.24 -50.63 -12.88
C THR A 432 7.09 -52.06 -12.37
N SER A 433 6.03 -52.36 -11.59
CA SER A 433 5.80 -53.70 -11.04
C SER A 433 4.40 -54.21 -11.36
N GLY A 434 4.27 -55.07 -12.37
CA GLY A 434 3.11 -55.95 -12.52
C GLY A 434 2.67 -56.22 -13.96
N SER A 435 3.45 -56.99 -14.72
CA SER A 435 2.96 -57.73 -15.88
C SER A 435 3.77 -59.01 -16.03
N GLU A 436 3.46 -60.01 -15.21
CA GLU A 436 3.77 -61.41 -15.52
C GLU A 436 2.50 -62.23 -15.34
N ASP A 437 2.06 -62.79 -16.45
CA ASP A 437 0.92 -63.70 -16.59
C ASP A 437 1.14 -64.99 -15.81
N THR A 438 0.13 -65.45 -15.08
CA THR A 438 -0.08 -66.89 -14.83
C THR A 438 -1.56 -67.19 -14.66
N VAL A 439 -2.00 -68.21 -15.39
CA VAL A 439 -3.36 -68.77 -15.48
C VAL A 439 -3.48 -69.96 -14.52
N GLU A 440 -4.72 -70.29 -14.16
CA GLU A 440 -5.21 -71.48 -13.40
C GLU A 440 -5.24 -71.30 -11.86
N GLY A 441 -6.31 -71.59 -11.13
CA GLY A 441 -7.62 -72.18 -11.42
C GLY A 441 -8.53 -72.09 -10.19
N GLU A 442 -9.82 -72.32 -10.40
CA GLU A 442 -10.89 -72.27 -9.41
C GLU A 442 -10.72 -73.28 -8.27
N GLN A 443 -11.05 -72.89 -7.03
CA GLN A 443 -11.69 -73.79 -6.06
C GLN A 443 -12.44 -73.05 -4.94
N GLU A 444 -13.60 -73.62 -4.64
CA GLU A 444 -14.71 -73.17 -3.79
C GLU A 444 -14.48 -73.30 -2.27
N ALA A 445 -15.17 -72.40 -1.56
CA ALA A 445 -15.92 -72.60 -0.31
C ALA A 445 -15.19 -72.82 1.04
N LEU A 446 -15.48 -71.93 2.02
CA LEU A 446 -16.32 -72.21 3.21
C LEU A 446 -16.06 -71.18 4.33
N GLU A 447 -17.11 -70.46 4.74
CA GLU A 447 -17.19 -69.82 6.06
C GLU A 447 -17.36 -70.87 7.17
N PRO A 448 -17.00 -70.55 8.42
CA PRO A 448 -18.10 -70.43 9.40
C PRO A 448 -17.96 -69.30 10.43
N GLU A 449 -19.14 -68.83 10.81
CA GLU A 449 -19.57 -67.87 11.84
C GLU A 449 -19.64 -68.54 13.27
N PRO A 450 -20.10 -67.89 14.38
CA PRO A 450 -19.32 -67.65 15.60
C PRO A 450 -19.90 -68.30 16.89
N PHE A 451 -19.17 -68.27 18.02
CA PHE A 451 -19.67 -68.46 19.41
C PHE A 451 -18.58 -67.94 20.38
N GLY A 452 -18.77 -67.28 21.52
CA GLY A 452 -19.95 -66.98 22.35
C GLY A 452 -19.65 -67.27 23.84
N GLY A 453 -19.67 -66.24 24.70
CA GLY A 453 -19.78 -66.33 26.19
C GLY A 453 -18.44 -66.27 26.96
N GLY A 454 -18.29 -65.62 28.11
CA GLY A 454 -19.22 -64.91 29.01
C GLY A 454 -18.71 -65.02 30.47
N LEU A 455 -19.03 -64.01 31.30
CA LEU A 455 -18.96 -63.96 32.79
C LEU A 455 -17.55 -63.75 33.39
N GLY A 456 -17.30 -62.91 34.39
CA GLY A 456 -18.13 -62.10 35.27
C GLY A 456 -17.40 -61.92 36.62
N LEU A 457 -17.78 -60.85 37.35
CA LEU A 457 -17.54 -60.56 38.79
C LEU A 457 -16.32 -59.66 39.16
N GLY A 458 -16.64 -58.43 39.61
CA GLY A 458 -15.80 -57.59 40.50
C GLY A 458 -15.97 -58.03 41.98
N PRO A 459 -15.97 -57.14 43.00
CA PRO A 459 -15.70 -55.69 43.03
C PRO A 459 -14.81 -55.25 44.25
N LEU A 460 -14.52 -53.95 44.39
CA LEU A 460 -14.89 -53.10 45.57
C LEU A 460 -13.91 -51.96 45.92
N ALA A 461 -14.55 -50.82 46.21
CA ALA A 461 -14.19 -49.72 47.11
C ALA A 461 -13.00 -48.83 46.70
N GLY A 462 -13.05 -47.50 46.74
CA GLY A 462 -13.98 -46.46 47.22
C GLY A 462 -13.18 -45.16 46.99
N GLY A 463 -13.72 -43.97 46.70
CA GLY A 463 -14.94 -43.35 47.15
C GLY A 463 -14.57 -41.92 47.57
N LEU A 464 -15.29 -40.95 47.01
CA LEU A 464 -15.59 -39.60 47.53
C LEU A 464 -14.45 -38.55 47.46
N GLY A 465 -14.66 -37.33 46.97
CA GLY A 465 -15.88 -36.67 46.48
C GLY A 465 -15.69 -35.14 46.43
N HIS A 466 -16.53 -34.48 45.60
CA HIS A 466 -17.09 -33.11 45.70
C HIS A 466 -16.15 -31.87 45.75
N ASP A 467 -16.48 -30.69 45.21
CA ASP A 467 -17.64 -30.07 44.55
C ASP A 467 -17.09 -28.88 43.70
N GLN A 468 -17.54 -28.60 42.48
CA GLN A 468 -18.65 -27.72 42.07
C GLN A 468 -18.64 -26.25 42.57
N ASP A 469 -18.75 -25.38 41.57
CA ASP A 469 -19.39 -24.05 41.49
C ASP A 469 -18.78 -22.81 42.19
N LEU A 470 -18.19 -21.94 41.35
CA LEU A 470 -18.55 -20.52 41.16
C LEU A 470 -17.97 -19.96 39.84
#